data_AF-A0A9E3E607-F1
#
_entry.id   AF-A0A9E3E607-F1
#
_cell.length_a   1.000
_cell.length_b   1.000
_cell.length_c   1.000
_cell.angle_alpha   90.00
_cell.angle_beta   90.00
_cell.angle_gamma   90.00
#
_symmetry.space_group_name_H-M   'P 1'
#
loop_
_entity.id
_entity.type
_entity.pdbx_description
1 polymer ?
#
loop_
_entity_poly.entity_id
_entity_poly.type
_entity_poly.pdbx_seq_one_letter_code
_entity_poly.pdbx_strand_id
1 'polypeptide(L)'
;MFQALAKGLNDAAREALENLLTFDPALRRSRFAWLRGYSESPVPTNLLGLLDRLKYVRGLGIDAARAKQIHPARLNRLLAEAAVMTVQHIADLEPARRTVILVVQIADLEARLTDATLAMFEKYIGSLFSKA
;
A
#
# COMPACT_ATOMS: atom_id res chain seq x y z
N MET A 1 12.35 17.16 8.93
CA MET A 1 11.00 16.56 9.08
C MET A 1 10.92 15.15 8.51
N PHE A 2 11.31 14.94 7.24
CA PHE A 2 11.42 13.60 6.63
C PHE A 2 12.38 12.65 7.39
N GLN A 3 13.40 13.21 8.05
CA GLN A 3 14.32 12.43 8.88
C GLN A 3 13.67 11.66 10.03
N ALA A 4 12.54 12.09 10.60
CA ALA A 4 11.91 11.38 11.73
C ALA A 4 11.32 10.03 11.30
N LEU A 5 10.67 9.98 10.13
CA LEU A 5 10.12 8.75 9.55
C LEU A 5 11.22 7.85 8.99
N ALA A 6 12.25 8.45 8.38
CA ALA A 6 13.37 7.72 7.79
C ALA A 6 14.34 7.16 8.84
N LYS A 7 14.53 7.80 10.01
CA LYS A 7 15.49 7.37 11.05
C LYS A 7 15.14 6.03 11.69
N GLY A 8 13.87 5.68 11.78
CA GLY A 8 13.46 4.43 12.42
C GLY A 8 13.45 3.22 11.48
N LEU A 9 13.68 3.37 10.18
CA LEU A 9 13.72 2.24 9.25
C LEU A 9 15.10 1.57 9.35
N ASN A 10 15.14 0.24 9.36
CA ASN A 10 16.40 -0.47 9.13
C ASN A 10 16.68 -0.52 7.61
N ASP A 11 17.89 -0.91 7.23
CA ASP A 11 18.29 -0.92 5.82
C ASP A 11 17.47 -1.92 4.99
N ALA A 12 17.11 -3.06 5.58
CA ALA A 12 16.23 -4.04 4.94
C ALA A 12 14.85 -3.46 4.58
N ALA A 13 14.25 -2.65 5.46
CA ALA A 13 12.98 -2.00 5.19
C ALA A 13 13.11 -0.89 4.13
N ARG A 14 14.24 -0.15 4.11
CA ARG A 14 14.51 0.82 3.04
C ARG A 14 14.67 0.13 1.69
N GLU A 15 15.42 -0.96 1.64
CA GLU A 15 15.62 -1.75 0.43
C GLU A 15 14.29 -2.36 -0.06
N ALA A 16 13.49 -2.92 0.84
CA ALA A 16 12.16 -3.44 0.51
C ALA A 16 11.26 -2.35 -0.08
N LEU A 17 11.33 -1.12 0.43
CA LEU A 17 10.61 0.04 -0.10
C LEU A 17 11.09 0.42 -1.50
N GLU A 18 12.39 0.52 -1.73
CA GLU A 18 12.95 0.83 -3.04
C GLU A 18 12.58 -0.24 -4.08
N ASN A 19 12.59 -1.51 -3.68
CA ASN A 19 12.16 -2.65 -4.50
C ASN A 19 10.67 -2.60 -4.87
N LEU A 20 9.85 -1.75 -4.24
CA LEU A 20 8.46 -1.55 -4.68
C LEU A 20 8.39 -0.87 -6.05
N LEU A 21 9.39 -0.03 -6.36
CA LEU A 21 9.42 0.76 -7.58
C LEU A 21 10.03 0.01 -8.76
N THR A 22 10.74 -1.09 -8.51
CA THR A 22 11.37 -1.90 -9.54
C THR A 22 10.36 -2.78 -10.27
N PHE A 23 10.68 -3.11 -11.53
CA PHE A 23 9.84 -3.98 -12.34
C PHE A 23 9.88 -5.42 -11.80
N ASP A 24 8.71 -6.02 -11.56
CA ASP A 24 8.59 -7.42 -11.18
C ASP A 24 8.16 -8.24 -12.41
N PRO A 25 8.99 -9.18 -12.90
CA PRO A 25 8.67 -10.00 -14.07
C PRO A 25 7.44 -10.90 -13.89
N ALA A 26 7.19 -11.40 -12.68
CA ALA A 26 6.05 -12.26 -12.40
C ALA A 26 4.73 -11.47 -12.44
N LEU A 27 4.77 -10.20 -12.04
CA LEU A 27 3.61 -9.31 -12.09
C LEU A 27 3.48 -8.53 -13.40
N ARG A 28 4.54 -8.49 -14.22
CA ARG A 28 4.69 -7.66 -15.43
C ARG A 28 4.48 -6.16 -15.19
N ARG A 29 4.73 -5.71 -13.96
CA ARG A 29 4.66 -4.32 -13.49
C ARG A 29 5.42 -4.21 -12.19
N SER A 30 5.64 -3.00 -11.69
CA SER A 30 6.23 -2.85 -10.36
C SER A 30 5.30 -3.36 -9.26
N ARG A 31 5.89 -3.79 -8.13
CA ARG A 31 5.13 -4.20 -6.94
C ARG A 31 4.21 -3.07 -6.47
N PHE A 32 4.67 -1.81 -6.53
CA PHE A 32 3.85 -0.65 -6.18
C PHE A 32 2.65 -0.46 -7.12
N ALA A 33 2.83 -0.65 -8.43
CA ALA A 33 1.72 -0.58 -9.39
C ALA A 33 0.72 -1.72 -9.20
N TRP A 34 1.18 -2.91 -8.80
CA TRP A 34 0.32 -4.04 -8.47
C TRP A 34 -0.51 -3.80 -7.20
N LEU A 35 0.11 -3.24 -6.16
CA LEU A 35 -0.57 -2.90 -4.91
C LEU A 35 -1.71 -1.89 -5.13
N ARG A 36 -1.49 -0.88 -5.98
CA ARG A 36 -2.52 0.12 -6.31
C ARG A 36 -3.61 -0.40 -7.26
N GLY A 37 -3.28 -1.35 -8.13
CA GLY A 37 -4.20 -1.85 -9.16
C GLY A 37 -4.93 -3.13 -8.74
N TYR A 38 -5.93 -3.00 -7.85
CA TYR A 38 -6.89 -4.05 -7.50
C TYR A 38 -8.32 -3.69 -7.94
N SER A 39 -9.17 -4.70 -8.10
CA SER A 39 -10.60 -4.52 -8.41
C SER A 39 -11.41 -4.65 -7.12
N GLU A 40 -12.44 -3.81 -6.98
CA GLU A 40 -13.38 -3.85 -5.86
C GLU A 40 -14.64 -4.68 -6.17
N SER A 41 -14.72 -5.31 -7.35
CA SER A 41 -15.85 -6.15 -7.72
C SER A 41 -15.92 -7.40 -6.84
N PRO A 42 -17.07 -7.73 -6.24
CA PRO A 42 -17.18 -8.78 -5.22
C PRO A 42 -17.27 -10.18 -5.83
N VAL A 43 -16.16 -10.66 -6.38
CA VAL A 43 -16.00 -12.04 -6.86
C VAL A 43 -14.90 -12.76 -6.09
N PRO A 44 -14.98 -14.09 -5.87
CA PRO A 44 -14.01 -14.82 -5.05
C PRO A 44 -12.55 -14.63 -5.49
N THR A 45 -12.31 -14.58 -6.79
CA THR A 45 -10.96 -14.35 -7.36
C THR A 45 -10.38 -13.00 -6.94
N ASN A 46 -11.22 -11.96 -6.84
CA ASN A 46 -10.77 -10.65 -6.39
C ASN A 46 -10.48 -10.62 -4.89
N LEU A 47 -11.24 -11.36 -4.09
CA LEU A 47 -10.98 -11.49 -2.65
C LEU A 47 -9.62 -12.13 -2.38
N LEU A 48 -9.29 -13.22 -3.10
CA LEU A 48 -7.96 -13.82 -3.02
C LEU A 48 -6.86 -12.83 -3.44
N GLY A 49 -7.10 -12.08 -4.52
CA GLY A 49 -6.16 -11.04 -4.95
C GLY A 49 -5.97 -9.90 -3.94
N LEU A 50 -7.00 -9.54 -3.17
CA LEU A 50 -6.91 -8.58 -2.07
C LEU A 50 -6.10 -9.17 -0.89
N LEU A 51 -6.35 -10.42 -0.53
CA LEU A 51 -5.60 -11.12 0.51
C LEU A 51 -4.11 -11.25 0.19
N ASP A 52 -3.75 -11.55 -1.06
CA ASP A 52 -2.35 -11.60 -1.50
C ASP A 52 -1.65 -10.26 -1.35
N ARG A 53 -2.34 -9.16 -1.70
CA ARG A 53 -1.82 -7.79 -1.53
C ARG A 53 -1.67 -7.42 -0.06
N LEU A 54 -2.68 -7.73 0.74
CA LEU A 54 -2.67 -7.47 2.17
C LEU A 54 -1.54 -8.24 2.88
N LYS A 55 -1.35 -9.51 2.52
CA LYS A 55 -0.24 -10.34 3.00
C LYS A 55 1.11 -9.74 2.62
N TYR A 56 1.26 -9.29 1.36
CA TYR A 56 2.49 -8.66 0.89
C TYR A 56 2.79 -7.38 1.67
N VAL A 57 1.82 -6.46 1.79
CA VAL A 57 2.00 -5.19 2.51
C VAL A 57 2.36 -5.40 3.97
N ARG A 58 1.67 -6.30 4.67
CA ARG A 58 2.01 -6.67 6.06
C ARG A 58 3.40 -7.28 6.18
N GLY A 59 3.81 -8.07 5.18
CA GLY A 59 5.14 -8.66 5.09
C GLY A 59 6.27 -7.65 4.96
N LEU A 60 6.00 -6.41 4.53
CA LEU A 60 7.01 -5.34 4.49
C LEU A 60 7.41 -4.84 5.90
N GLY A 61 6.62 -5.16 6.93
CA GLY A 61 6.91 -4.78 8.32
C GLY A 61 6.93 -3.26 8.56
N ILE A 62 6.30 -2.48 7.68
CA ILE A 62 6.19 -1.03 7.84
C ILE A 62 5.10 -0.76 8.85
N ASP A 63 5.51 -0.52 10.08
CA ASP A 63 4.61 -0.24 11.18
C ASP A 63 3.69 0.94 10.84
N ALA A 64 2.39 0.66 10.68
CA ALA A 64 1.35 1.65 10.43
C ALA A 64 1.29 2.72 11.54
N ALA A 65 1.75 2.43 12.76
CA ALA A 65 1.86 3.42 13.84
C ALA A 65 2.89 4.52 13.53
N ARG A 66 3.85 4.30 12.62
CA ARG A 66 4.79 5.34 12.17
C ARG A 66 4.08 6.44 11.40
N ALA A 67 3.08 6.09 10.58
CA ALA A 67 2.27 7.09 9.89
C ALA A 67 1.43 7.92 10.89
N LYS A 68 1.01 7.33 12.03
CA LYS A 68 0.29 8.02 13.11
C LYS A 68 1.14 9.06 13.86
N GLN A 69 2.47 9.03 13.73
CA GLN A 69 3.37 10.06 14.28
C GLN A 69 3.31 11.37 13.48
N ILE A 70 2.72 11.34 12.28
CA ILE A 70 2.51 12.51 11.44
C ILE A 70 1.13 13.10 11.76
N HIS A 71 1.05 14.41 11.90
CA HIS A 71 -0.24 15.10 12.03
C HIS A 71 -1.20 14.70 10.88
N PRO A 72 -2.48 14.34 11.15
CA PRO A 72 -3.39 13.81 10.13
C PRO A 72 -3.56 14.69 8.89
N ALA A 73 -3.75 16.01 9.07
CA ALA A 73 -3.87 16.95 7.94
C ALA A 73 -2.62 17.01 7.04
N ARG A 74 -1.46 16.61 7.56
CA ARG A 74 -0.22 16.55 6.80
C ARG A 74 -0.05 15.20 6.12
N LEU A 75 -0.41 14.12 6.80
CA LEU A 75 -0.49 12.79 6.22
C LEU A 75 -1.41 12.80 4.99
N ASN A 76 -2.60 13.39 5.11
CA ASN A 76 -3.57 13.49 4.00
C ASN A 76 -3.01 14.29 2.81
N ARG A 77 -2.25 15.36 3.05
CA ARG A 77 -1.58 16.10 1.97
C ARG A 77 -0.53 15.26 1.24
N LEU A 78 0.29 14.52 1.98
CA LEU A 78 1.28 13.61 1.40
C LEU A 78 0.61 12.49 0.59
N LEU A 79 -0.49 11.95 1.09
CA LEU A 79 -1.26 10.92 0.39
C LEU A 79 -1.91 11.45 -0.88
N ALA A 80 -2.53 12.63 -0.83
CA ALA A 80 -3.13 13.27 -1.99
C ALA A 80 -2.08 13.59 -3.07
N GLU A 81 -0.92 14.08 -2.66
CA GLU A 81 0.20 14.32 -3.58
C GLU A 81 0.69 13.00 -4.22
N ALA A 82 0.92 11.98 -3.40
CA ALA A 82 1.43 10.70 -3.88
C ALA A 82 0.43 9.92 -4.74
N ALA A 83 -0.88 10.14 -4.56
CA ALA A 83 -1.93 9.46 -5.31
C ALA A 83 -1.83 9.71 -6.83
N VAL A 84 -1.38 10.90 -7.24
CA VAL A 84 -1.23 11.28 -8.65
C VAL A 84 0.17 10.97 -9.22
N MET A 85 1.10 10.48 -8.41
CA MET A 85 2.45 10.17 -8.85
C MET A 85 2.53 8.79 -9.54
N THR A 86 3.24 8.76 -10.67
CA THR A 86 3.63 7.51 -11.32
C THR A 86 4.77 6.85 -10.52
N VAL A 87 5.00 5.56 -10.76
CA VAL A 87 6.15 4.85 -10.17
C VAL A 87 7.46 5.56 -10.51
N GLN A 88 7.60 6.01 -11.76
CA GLN A 88 8.78 6.75 -12.22
C GLN A 88 8.93 8.09 -11.48
N HIS A 89 7.85 8.87 -11.36
CA HIS A 89 7.90 10.14 -10.63
C HIS A 89 8.32 9.96 -9.18
N ILE A 90 7.89 8.87 -8.51
CA ILE A 90 8.31 8.56 -7.14
C ILE A 90 9.80 8.18 -7.12
N ALA A 91 10.27 7.39 -8.09
CA ALA A 91 11.67 6.99 -8.21
C ALA A 91 12.62 8.19 -8.36
N ASP A 92 12.20 9.21 -9.11
CA ASP A 92 12.99 10.42 -9.38
C ASP A 92 13.08 11.40 -8.19
N LEU A 93 12.34 11.17 -7.10
CA LEU A 93 12.40 12.00 -5.90
C LEU A 93 13.73 11.84 -5.15
N GLU A 94 14.12 12.89 -4.42
CA GLU A 94 15.21 12.85 -3.44
C GLU A 94 15.00 11.69 -2.43
N PRO A 95 16.03 10.90 -2.07
CA PRO A 95 15.84 9.63 -1.33
C PRO A 95 15.03 9.75 -0.04
N ALA A 96 15.23 10.83 0.73
CA ALA A 96 14.47 11.06 1.97
C ALA A 96 12.98 11.27 1.68
N ARG A 97 12.65 12.02 0.64
CA ARG A 97 11.28 12.29 0.22
C ARG A 97 10.63 11.04 -0.36
N ARG A 98 11.35 10.30 -1.22
CA ARG A 98 10.91 9.02 -1.78
C ARG A 98 10.54 8.02 -0.68
N THR A 99 11.42 7.84 0.29
CA THR A 99 11.19 6.96 1.45
C THR A 99 9.91 7.35 2.19
N VAL A 100 9.69 8.64 2.44
CA VAL A 100 8.51 9.11 3.17
C VAL A 100 7.22 8.88 2.38
N ILE A 101 7.24 9.19 1.08
CA ILE A 101 6.09 8.94 0.20
C ILE A 101 5.74 7.46 0.18
N LEU A 102 6.74 6.58 0.06
CA LEU A 102 6.54 5.14 0.07
C LEU A 102 6.00 4.63 1.40
N VAL A 103 6.59 5.03 2.54
CA VAL A 103 6.09 4.64 3.89
C VAL A 103 4.62 5.03 4.07
N VAL A 104 4.30 6.29 3.75
CA VAL A 104 2.96 6.84 3.91
C VAL A 104 1.96 6.12 2.99
N GLN A 105 2.33 5.87 1.74
CA GLN A 105 1.49 5.12 0.79
C GLN A 105 1.29 3.66 1.20
N ILE A 106 2.32 2.99 1.71
CA ILE A 106 2.19 1.59 2.15
C ILE A 106 1.30 1.47 3.37
N ALA A 107 1.44 2.34 4.37
CA ALA A 107 0.55 2.34 5.53
C ALA A 107 -0.91 2.60 5.14
N ASP A 108 -1.15 3.53 4.21
CA ASP A 108 -2.48 3.85 3.69
C ASP A 108 -3.05 2.72 2.80
N LEU A 109 -2.20 2.05 2.01
CA LEU A 109 -2.59 0.86 1.24
C LEU A 109 -2.96 -0.30 2.16
N GLU A 110 -2.27 -0.52 3.27
CA GLU A 110 -2.63 -1.57 4.23
C GLU A 110 -4.04 -1.36 4.78
N ALA A 111 -4.37 -0.12 5.18
CA ALA A 111 -5.68 0.24 5.67
C ALA A 111 -6.75 0.01 4.60
N ARG A 112 -6.58 0.58 3.39
CA ARG A 112 -7.53 0.41 2.28
C ARG A 112 -7.72 -1.04 1.86
N LEU A 113 -6.66 -1.83 1.81
CA LEU A 113 -6.73 -3.25 1.48
C LEU A 113 -7.47 -4.04 2.56
N THR A 114 -7.29 -3.67 3.83
CA THR A 114 -8.03 -4.27 4.94
C THR A 114 -9.53 -3.99 4.80
N ASP A 115 -9.90 -2.73 4.58
CA ASP A 115 -11.30 -2.32 4.41
C ASP A 115 -11.94 -2.97 3.18
N ALA A 116 -11.23 -2.96 2.04
CA ALA A 116 -11.70 -3.58 0.80
C ALA A 116 -11.88 -5.09 0.94
N THR A 117 -10.97 -5.77 1.65
CA THR A 117 -11.06 -7.21 1.92
C THR A 117 -12.29 -7.51 2.77
N LEU A 118 -12.52 -6.75 3.85
CA LEU A 118 -13.66 -6.93 4.74
C LEU A 118 -14.99 -6.68 4.00
N ALA A 119 -15.10 -5.56 3.31
CA ALA A 119 -16.30 -5.22 2.54
C ALA A 119 -16.63 -6.26 1.45
N MET A 120 -15.61 -6.81 0.79
CA MET A 120 -15.79 -7.85 -0.21
C MET A 120 -16.21 -9.18 0.42
N PHE A 121 -15.63 -9.55 1.55
CA PHE A 121 -16.02 -10.73 2.33
C PHE A 121 -17.48 -10.64 2.78
N GLU A 122 -17.90 -9.51 3.35
CA GLU A 122 -19.29 -9.27 3.78
C GLU A 122 -20.27 -9.44 2.60
N LYS A 123 -19.98 -8.83 1.45
CA LYS A 123 -20.80 -8.98 0.24
C LYS A 123 -20.88 -10.42 -0.26
N TYR A 124 -19.75 -11.12 -0.25
CA TYR A 124 -19.69 -12.52 -0.66
C TYR A 124 -20.55 -13.41 0.24
N ILE A 125 -20.41 -13.27 1.56
CA ILE A 125 -21.22 -14.00 2.54
C ILE A 125 -22.71 -13.67 2.37
N GLY A 126 -23.08 -12.40 2.25
CA GLY A 126 -24.47 -12.00 2.03
C GLY A 126 -25.07 -12.64 0.77
N SER A 127 -24.29 -12.75 -0.31
CA SER A 127 -24.73 -13.36 -1.57
C SER A 127 -24.97 -14.88 -1.49
N LEU A 128 -24.29 -15.57 -0.55
CA LEU A 128 -24.52 -16.99 -0.30
C LEU A 128 -25.84 -17.21 0.45
N PHE A 129 -26.16 -16.34 1.41
CA PHE A 129 -27.39 -16.43 2.18
C PHE A 129 -28.62 -15.87 1.46
N SER A 130 -28.46 -14.93 0.52
CA SER A 130 -29.59 -14.39 -0.26
C SER A 130 -30.05 -15.30 -1.41
N LYS A 131 -29.32 -16.39 -1.66
CA LYS A 131 -29.63 -17.39 -2.71
C LYS A 131 -30.24 -18.68 -2.14
N ALA A 132 -30.50 -18.72 -0.83
CA ALA A 132 -31.26 -19.76 -0.14
C ALA A 132 -32.73 -19.33 0.00
#